data_AF-A0A924AHB4-F1
#
_entry.id   AF-A0A924AHB4-F1
#
_cell.length_a   1.000
_cell.length_b   1.000
_cell.length_c   1.000
_cell.angle_alpha   90.00
_cell.angle_beta   90.00
_cell.angle_gamma   90.00
#
_symmetry.space_group_name_H-M   'P 1'
#
loop_
_entity.id
_entity.type
_entity.pdbx_description
1 polymer ?
#
loop_
_entity_poly.entity_id
_entity_poly.type
_entity_poly.pdbx_seq_one_letter_code
_entity_poly.pdbx_strand_id
1 'polypeptide(L)'
;MNWNKIVFIFFTCVGFSPSIFAQFIIVNDQYSAQDLVQNVLVNSPCATVENFSISGDTFSGTQNSYGFFDATGTSFPFQNGIVLSTARATRSAGPNDNLIDEGSIAWLGDADLEQALGISNTLNASILEFDFIPL
;
A
#
# COMPACT_ATOMS: atom_id res chain seq x y z
N MET A 1 -22.98 40.53 31.49
CA MET A 1 -22.71 39.24 30.82
C MET A 1 -22.39 39.55 29.35
N ASN A 2 -21.15 39.34 28.92
CA ASN A 2 -20.62 39.90 27.67
C ASN A 2 -21.13 39.13 26.43
N TRP A 3 -22.36 39.41 26.01
CA TRP A 3 -23.04 38.81 24.85
C TRP A 3 -22.19 38.83 23.57
N ASN A 4 -21.45 39.92 23.33
CA ASN A 4 -20.57 40.06 22.16
C ASN A 4 -19.42 39.04 22.16
N LYS A 5 -18.93 38.60 23.33
CA LYS A 5 -17.88 37.57 23.42
C LYS A 5 -18.44 36.17 23.10
N ILE A 6 -19.69 35.90 23.48
CA ILE A 6 -20.38 34.63 23.20
C ILE A 6 -20.68 34.53 21.70
N VAL A 7 -21.15 35.60 21.07
CA VAL A 7 -21.39 35.66 19.61
C VAL A 7 -20.08 35.49 18.82
N PHE A 8 -18.97 36.09 19.27
CA PHE A 8 -17.67 35.96 18.60
C PHE A 8 -17.12 34.53 18.66
N ILE A 9 -17.29 33.83 19.80
CA ILE A 9 -16.88 32.42 19.97
C ILE A 9 -17.74 31.48 19.11
N PHE A 10 -19.02 31.77 18.94
CA PHE A 10 -19.91 30.99 18.06
C PHE A 10 -19.56 31.17 16.58
N PHE A 11 -19.15 32.38 16.17
CA PHE A 11 -18.77 32.67 14.78
C PHE A 11 -17.44 32.01 14.37
N THR A 12 -16.49 31.86 15.31
CA THR A 12 -15.21 31.17 15.05
C THR A 12 -15.31 29.65 15.05
N CYS A 13 -16.22 29.05 15.80
CA CYS A 13 -16.39 27.59 15.83
C CYS A 13 -17.22 27.02 14.67
N VAL A 14 -18.13 27.81 14.07
CA VAL A 14 -19.04 27.34 13.00
C VAL A 14 -18.50 27.67 11.59
N GLY A 15 -17.58 28.64 11.46
CA GLY A 15 -17.05 29.09 10.17
C GLY A 15 -15.76 28.40 9.70
N PHE A 16 -15.10 27.60 10.54
CA PHE A 16 -13.83 26.94 10.21
C PHE A 16 -14.06 25.44 10.07
N SER A 17 -14.55 25.01 8.91
CA SER A 17 -14.52 23.60 8.50
C SER A 17 -13.16 23.35 7.85
N PRO A 18 -12.14 22.82 8.54
CA PRO A 18 -10.91 22.43 7.86
C PRO A 18 -11.27 21.33 6.85
N SER A 19 -10.98 21.55 5.58
CA SER A 19 -10.99 20.48 4.58
C SER A 19 -9.92 19.47 4.98
N ILE A 20 -10.34 18.30 5.47
CA ILE A 20 -9.42 17.22 5.79
C ILE A 20 -9.15 16.46 4.49
N PHE A 21 -7.94 16.57 3.96
CA PHE A 21 -7.50 15.74 2.84
C PHE A 21 -7.16 14.33 3.34
N ALA A 22 -7.41 13.32 2.51
CA ALA A 22 -6.96 11.96 2.79
C ALA A 22 -5.43 11.94 2.89
N GLN A 23 -4.93 11.06 3.74
CA GLN A 23 -3.51 10.96 4.03
C GLN A 23 -2.81 10.16 2.94
N PHE A 24 -1.60 10.56 2.60
CA PHE A 24 -0.84 9.98 1.50
C PHE A 24 0.41 9.29 2.00
N ILE A 25 0.71 8.16 1.40
CA ILE A 25 1.98 7.44 1.54
C ILE A 25 2.88 7.82 0.36
N ILE A 26 4.18 7.66 0.53
CA ILE A 26 5.16 7.66 -0.55
C ILE A 26 5.46 6.19 -0.87
N VAL A 27 5.54 5.85 -2.16
CA VAL A 27 5.82 4.47 -2.59
C VAL A 27 7.08 4.43 -3.45
N ASN A 28 7.96 3.47 -3.16
CA ASN A 28 9.13 3.13 -3.95
C ASN A 28 9.01 1.66 -4.40
N ASP A 29 8.90 1.46 -5.72
CA ASP A 29 8.68 0.16 -6.35
C ASP A 29 9.99 -0.53 -6.81
N GLN A 30 11.15 -0.04 -6.36
CA GLN A 30 12.47 -0.54 -6.75
C GLN A 30 13.10 -1.48 -5.70
N TYR A 31 12.29 -2.02 -4.79
CA TYR A 31 12.76 -2.92 -3.74
C TYR A 31 12.72 -4.37 -4.21
N SER A 32 13.75 -5.16 -3.87
CA SER A 32 13.76 -6.59 -4.16
C SER A 32 12.82 -7.37 -3.22
N ALA A 33 12.43 -8.59 -3.61
CA ALA A 33 11.66 -9.48 -2.74
C ALA A 33 12.32 -9.67 -1.37
N GLN A 34 13.64 -9.87 -1.37
CA GLN A 34 14.42 -10.03 -0.14
C GLN A 34 14.37 -8.76 0.72
N ASP A 35 14.54 -7.57 0.14
CA ASP A 35 14.49 -6.31 0.90
C ASP A 35 13.12 -6.11 1.54
N LEU A 36 12.04 -6.37 0.79
CA LEU A 36 10.68 -6.26 1.29
C LEU A 36 10.45 -7.23 2.45
N VAL A 37 10.83 -8.50 2.32
CA VAL A 37 10.56 -9.49 3.38
C VAL A 37 11.47 -9.29 4.59
N GLN A 38 12.79 -9.21 4.37
CA GLN A 38 13.78 -9.23 5.44
C GLN A 38 13.81 -7.91 6.22
N ASN A 39 13.79 -6.78 5.51
CA ASN A 39 14.02 -5.47 6.13
C ASN A 39 12.71 -4.72 6.45
N VAL A 40 11.59 -5.08 5.82
CA VAL A 40 10.30 -4.39 6.02
C VAL A 40 9.30 -5.27 6.77
N LEU A 41 9.01 -6.48 6.28
CA LEU A 41 7.94 -7.31 6.84
C LEU A 41 8.31 -8.01 8.14
N VAL A 42 9.42 -8.76 8.15
CA VAL A 42 9.81 -9.58 9.31
C VAL A 42 10.63 -8.76 10.29
N ASN A 43 11.72 -8.14 9.81
CA ASN A 43 12.62 -7.27 10.57
C ASN A 43 12.78 -7.67 12.05
N SER A 44 13.03 -8.97 12.29
CA SER A 44 13.01 -9.56 13.63
C SER A 44 14.05 -10.66 13.72
N PRO A 45 14.81 -10.74 14.83
CA PRO A 45 15.77 -11.81 15.05
C PRO A 45 15.12 -13.15 15.41
N CYS A 46 13.80 -13.19 15.65
CA CYS A 46 13.09 -14.39 16.13
C CYS A 46 12.58 -15.30 14.99
N ALA A 47 12.88 -14.97 13.74
CA ALA A 47 12.47 -15.76 12.59
C ALA A 47 13.53 -15.69 11.50
N THR A 48 13.72 -16.82 10.81
CA THR A 48 14.54 -16.88 9.59
C THR A 48 13.61 -16.86 8.38
N VAL A 49 14.00 -16.10 7.36
CA VAL A 49 13.29 -16.04 6.08
C VAL A 49 14.23 -16.36 4.94
N GLU A 50 13.75 -17.14 3.97
CA GLU A 50 14.51 -17.57 2.80
C GLU A 50 13.60 -17.81 1.58
N ASN A 51 14.19 -18.19 0.44
CA ASN A 51 13.47 -18.50 -0.81
C ASN A 51 12.55 -17.36 -1.30
N PHE A 52 13.07 -16.14 -1.31
CA PHE A 52 12.32 -14.95 -1.73
C PHE A 52 12.02 -14.97 -3.23
N SER A 53 10.75 -14.84 -3.58
CA SER A 53 10.26 -14.66 -4.94
C SER A 53 9.21 -13.56 -4.95
N ILE A 54 9.20 -12.75 -6.01
CA ILE A 54 8.14 -11.78 -6.23
C ILE A 54 7.75 -11.76 -7.69
N SER A 55 6.46 -11.74 -7.96
CA SER A 55 5.90 -11.70 -9.31
C SER A 55 4.76 -10.68 -9.40
N GLY A 56 4.56 -10.16 -10.61
CA GLY A 56 3.56 -9.16 -10.93
C GLY A 56 3.86 -8.49 -12.27
N ASP A 57 3.07 -7.48 -12.66
CA ASP A 57 3.32 -6.72 -13.89
C ASP A 57 4.49 -5.75 -13.73
N THR A 58 5.23 -5.56 -14.83
CA THR A 58 6.40 -4.66 -14.93
C THR A 58 6.09 -3.37 -15.70
N PHE A 59 4.88 -3.23 -16.26
CA PHE A 59 4.26 -2.13 -17.01
C PHE A 59 5.05 -1.58 -18.21
N SER A 60 6.26 -1.09 -17.95
CA SER A 60 7.22 -0.53 -18.91
C SER A 60 8.64 -1.10 -18.74
N GLY A 61 8.80 -2.14 -17.91
CA GLY A 61 10.07 -2.80 -17.59
C GLY A 61 10.86 -2.13 -16.46
N THR A 62 10.45 -0.93 -16.02
CA THR A 62 11.12 -0.17 -14.94
C THR A 62 10.22 0.08 -13.73
N GLN A 63 8.96 -0.34 -13.79
CA GLN A 63 7.98 -0.10 -12.74
C GLN A 63 7.45 -1.45 -12.25
N ASN A 64 7.04 -1.52 -10.99
CA ASN A 64 6.52 -2.77 -10.44
C ASN A 64 5.12 -2.57 -9.85
N SER A 65 4.37 -3.66 -9.80
CA SER A 65 3.07 -3.75 -9.12
C SER A 65 3.19 -3.90 -7.60
N TYR A 66 4.42 -3.93 -7.09
CA TYR A 66 4.75 -4.03 -5.68
C TYR A 66 5.78 -2.98 -5.28
N GLY A 67 5.92 -2.73 -3.98
CA GLY A 67 6.94 -1.83 -3.48
C GLY A 67 6.91 -1.63 -1.96
N PHE A 68 7.81 -0.78 -1.49
CA PHE A 68 7.84 -0.28 -0.12
C PHE A 68 7.03 1.01 -0.04
N PHE A 69 6.24 1.18 1.02
CA PHE A 69 5.65 2.48 1.35
C PHE A 69 6.24 3.08 2.62
N ASP A 70 6.33 4.41 2.63
CA ASP A 70 6.68 5.24 3.78
C ASP A 70 5.56 6.26 4.02
N ALA A 71 5.09 6.33 5.25
CA ALA A 71 4.06 7.26 5.71
C ALA A 71 4.56 8.12 6.89
N THR A 72 5.88 8.20 7.09
CA THR A 72 6.51 8.98 8.16
C THR A 72 6.02 10.43 8.13
N GLY A 73 5.59 10.93 9.27
CA GLY A 73 5.06 12.29 9.40
C GLY A 73 3.60 12.45 8.97
N THR A 74 2.92 11.34 8.62
CA THR A 74 1.47 11.31 8.43
C THR A 74 0.79 10.64 9.62
N SER A 75 -0.52 10.79 9.72
CA SER A 75 -1.39 10.02 10.62
C SER A 75 -1.98 8.76 9.94
N PHE A 76 -1.35 8.24 8.89
CA PHE A 76 -1.68 6.90 8.38
C PHE A 76 -1.37 5.86 9.46
N PRO A 77 -2.19 4.80 9.64
CA PRO A 77 -2.05 3.88 10.78
C PRO A 77 -0.72 3.12 10.85
N PHE A 78 -0.02 3.01 9.72
CA PHE A 78 1.28 2.33 9.60
C PHE A 78 2.33 3.34 9.18
N GLN A 79 3.52 3.32 9.80
CA GLN A 79 4.61 4.22 9.40
C GLN A 79 5.28 3.80 8.10
N ASN A 80 5.33 2.50 7.83
CA ASN A 80 5.86 1.95 6.58
C ASN A 80 5.36 0.50 6.40
N GLY A 81 5.65 -0.08 5.24
CA GLY A 81 5.30 -1.46 4.94
C GLY A 81 5.45 -1.81 3.47
N ILE A 82 4.83 -2.91 3.06
CA ILE A 82 4.82 -3.40 1.68
C ILE A 82 3.47 -3.05 1.03
N VAL A 83 3.51 -2.64 -0.23
CA VAL A 83 2.34 -2.53 -1.12
C VAL A 83 2.41 -3.64 -2.14
N LEU A 84 1.31 -4.38 -2.28
CA LEU A 84 1.01 -5.24 -3.43
C LEU A 84 -0.26 -4.68 -4.08
N SER A 85 -0.22 -4.43 -5.38
CA SER A 85 -1.26 -3.69 -6.10
C SER A 85 -1.66 -4.41 -7.37
N THR A 86 -2.89 -4.23 -7.84
CA THR A 86 -3.34 -4.69 -9.18
C THR A 86 -3.05 -3.65 -10.27
N ALA A 87 -2.20 -2.67 -9.96
CA ALA A 87 -1.74 -1.57 -10.80
C ALA A 87 -0.27 -1.24 -10.42
N ARG A 88 0.32 -0.19 -11.00
CA ARG A 88 1.66 0.26 -10.56
C ARG A 88 1.63 0.60 -9.07
N ALA A 89 2.56 0.09 -8.28
CA ALA A 89 2.60 0.35 -6.84
C ALA A 89 2.72 1.84 -6.53
N THR A 90 3.46 2.59 -7.36
CA THR A 90 3.59 4.04 -7.24
C THR A 90 2.27 4.81 -7.35
N ARG A 91 1.21 4.23 -7.92
CA ARG A 91 -0.13 4.82 -7.98
C ARG A 91 -0.91 4.69 -6.67
N SER A 92 -0.43 3.89 -5.72
CA SER A 92 -0.96 3.83 -4.36
C SER A 92 -0.54 5.05 -3.52
N ALA A 93 0.45 5.83 -3.99
CA ALA A 93 0.79 7.11 -3.39
C ALA A 93 -0.36 8.11 -3.59
N GLY A 94 -0.69 8.87 -2.56
CA GLY A 94 -1.76 9.87 -2.62
C GLY A 94 -1.26 11.26 -3.02
N PRO A 95 -2.19 12.23 -3.22
CA PRO A 95 -3.64 12.02 -3.26
C PRO A 95 -4.07 11.25 -4.52
N ASN A 96 -5.12 10.44 -4.41
CA ASN A 96 -5.68 9.75 -5.57
C ASN A 96 -6.75 10.60 -6.23
N ASP A 97 -6.36 11.35 -7.26
CA ASP A 97 -7.24 12.31 -7.94
C ASP A 97 -7.90 11.74 -9.20
N ASN A 98 -7.57 10.51 -9.60
CA ASN A 98 -8.03 9.91 -10.86
C ASN A 98 -8.33 8.41 -10.70
N LEU A 99 -9.08 7.84 -11.64
CA LEU A 99 -9.25 6.39 -11.70
C LEU A 99 -7.89 5.70 -11.93
N ILE A 100 -7.65 4.60 -11.22
CA ILE A 100 -6.51 3.69 -11.44
C ILE A 100 -7.09 2.41 -12.03
N ASP A 101 -6.91 2.23 -13.33
CA ASP A 101 -7.34 1.05 -14.09
C ASP A 101 -6.20 0.66 -15.05
N GLU A 102 -5.15 0.09 -14.46
CA GLU A 102 -3.89 -0.22 -15.15
C GLU A 102 -3.65 -1.74 -15.24
N GLY A 103 -4.63 -2.55 -14.84
CA GLY A 103 -4.59 -4.00 -14.94
C GLY A 103 -4.70 -4.49 -16.39
N SER A 104 -4.28 -5.72 -16.63
CA SER A 104 -4.29 -6.37 -17.95
C SER A 104 -4.72 -7.82 -17.84
N ILE A 105 -5.48 -8.33 -18.82
CA ILE A 105 -5.82 -9.75 -18.90
C ILE A 105 -4.60 -10.66 -19.16
N ALA A 106 -3.48 -10.09 -19.63
CA ALA A 106 -2.23 -10.82 -19.82
C ALA A 106 -1.46 -11.02 -18.51
N TRP A 107 -1.73 -10.18 -17.50
CA TRP A 107 -1.19 -10.34 -16.16
C TRP A 107 -2.12 -11.28 -15.39
N LEU A 108 -1.70 -12.55 -15.35
CA LEU A 108 -2.49 -13.66 -14.81
C LEU A 108 -2.69 -13.56 -13.30
N GLY A 109 -3.64 -14.34 -12.81
CA GLY A 109 -3.93 -14.52 -11.39
C GLY A 109 -2.99 -15.53 -10.71
N ASP A 110 -3.45 -15.99 -9.54
CA ASP A 110 -2.74 -16.94 -8.69
C ASP A 110 -3.45 -18.30 -8.75
N ALA A 111 -2.74 -19.31 -9.26
CA ALA A 111 -3.30 -20.65 -9.45
C ALA A 111 -3.53 -21.40 -8.13
N ASP A 112 -2.72 -21.14 -7.11
CA ASP A 112 -2.86 -21.78 -5.80
C ASP A 112 -4.08 -21.20 -5.07
N LEU A 113 -4.29 -19.87 -5.16
CA LEU A 113 -5.50 -19.22 -4.67
C LEU A 113 -6.76 -19.75 -5.37
N GLU A 114 -6.72 -19.87 -6.70
CA GLU A 114 -7.83 -20.41 -7.49
C GLU A 114 -8.18 -21.84 -7.08
N GLN A 115 -7.17 -22.69 -6.91
CA GLN A 115 -7.35 -24.06 -6.45
C GLN A 115 -7.94 -24.11 -5.03
N ALA A 116 -7.40 -23.32 -4.10
CA ALA A 116 -7.83 -23.32 -2.70
C ALA A 116 -9.28 -22.87 -2.52
N LEU A 117 -9.74 -21.92 -3.33
CA LEU A 117 -11.08 -21.36 -3.25
C LEU A 117 -12.08 -21.99 -4.23
N GLY A 118 -11.63 -22.84 -5.15
CA GLY A 118 -12.48 -23.43 -6.19
C GLY A 118 -13.03 -22.38 -7.17
N ILE A 119 -12.27 -21.32 -7.41
CA ILE A 119 -12.58 -20.25 -8.35
C ILE A 119 -11.66 -20.33 -9.57
N SER A 120 -11.94 -19.57 -10.62
CA SER A 120 -11.07 -19.50 -11.80
C SER A 120 -11.16 -18.14 -12.48
N ASN A 121 -10.18 -17.84 -13.34
CA ASN A 121 -10.08 -16.60 -14.12
C ASN A 121 -9.86 -15.36 -13.25
N THR A 122 -9.06 -15.49 -12.19
CA THR A 122 -8.49 -14.37 -11.47
C THR A 122 -7.37 -13.74 -12.31
N LEU A 123 -7.15 -12.44 -12.12
CA LEU A 123 -6.20 -11.64 -12.89
C LEU A 123 -5.50 -10.64 -11.97
N ASN A 124 -4.38 -10.13 -12.46
CA ASN A 124 -3.60 -9.05 -11.85
C ASN A 124 -3.02 -9.38 -10.46
N ALA A 125 -2.48 -10.59 -10.31
CA ALA A 125 -1.87 -11.01 -9.06
C ALA A 125 -0.44 -10.45 -8.89
N SER A 126 -0.22 -9.62 -7.87
CA SER A 126 1.11 -9.38 -7.31
C SER A 126 1.34 -10.37 -6.17
N ILE A 127 2.32 -11.24 -6.33
CA ILE A 127 2.57 -12.35 -5.41
C ILE A 127 3.97 -12.18 -4.82
N LEU A 128 4.07 -12.12 -3.49
CA LEU A 128 5.32 -12.13 -2.75
C LEU A 128 5.39 -13.43 -1.94
N GLU A 129 6.37 -14.27 -2.25
CA GLU A 129 6.57 -15.59 -1.66
C GLU A 129 7.90 -15.66 -0.93
N PHE A 130 7.90 -16.33 0.22
CA PHE A 130 9.10 -16.60 1.02
C PHE A 130 8.78 -17.71 2.04
N ASP A 131 9.80 -18.43 2.47
CA ASP A 131 9.71 -19.37 3.56
C ASP A 131 9.91 -18.66 4.90
N PHE A 132 9.10 -19.03 5.90
CA PHE A 132 9.20 -18.51 7.26
C PHE A 132 9.49 -19.65 8.23
N ILE A 133 10.62 -19.57 8.92
CA ILE A 133 11.07 -20.56 9.90
C ILE A 133 11.14 -19.88 11.28
N PRO A 134 10.19 -20.18 12.20
CA PRO A 134 10.27 -19.69 13.58
C PRO A 134 11.45 -20.34 14.31
N LEU A 135 12.11 -19.58 15.18
CA LEU A 135 13.20 -20.08 16.03
C LEU A 135 12.70 -20.75 17.32
#